data_AF-A0A949KBB4-F1
#
_entry.id   AF-A0A949KBB4-F1
#
_cell.length_a   1.000
_cell.length_b   1.000
_cell.length_c   1.000
_cell.angle_alpha   90.00
_cell.angle_beta   90.00
_cell.angle_gamma   90.00
#
_symmetry.space_group_name_H-M   'P 1'
#
loop_
_entity.id
_entity.type
_entity.pdbx_description
1 polymer ?
#
loop_
_entity_poly.entity_id
_entity_poly.type
_entity_poly.pdbx_seq_one_letter_code
_entity_poly.pdbx_strand_id
1 'polypeptide(L)'
;MAAGRKPQLRAIEGGLSKIPPAPAGLNPTARAEWNRTCGELIDRSALAKSDLPTIEMYATCRAMVVKFRPLADKAEPFLVNEKTGAIKKHPAHIALTNYLTLCLRYESELGLTPAARNRKGFRDNGGNADASAPPGLDL
;
A
#
# COMPACT_ATOMS: atom_id res chain seq x y z
N MET A 1 -3.05 39.63 10.52
CA MET A 1 -2.33 38.38 10.16
C MET A 1 -2.81 37.28 11.11
N ALA A 2 -3.76 36.45 10.70
CA ALA A 2 -4.25 35.37 11.57
C ALA A 2 -3.20 34.26 11.65
N ALA A 3 -2.73 33.91 12.85
CA ALA A 3 -1.79 32.82 13.04
C ALA A 3 -2.48 31.49 12.71
N GLY A 4 -1.96 30.74 11.73
CA GLY A 4 -2.46 29.43 11.37
C GLY A 4 -2.48 28.49 12.57
N ARG A 5 -3.60 27.80 12.80
CA ARG A 5 -3.76 26.87 13.92
C ARG A 5 -2.73 25.75 13.80
N LYS A 6 -1.84 25.63 14.79
CA LYS A 6 -0.85 24.55 14.84
C LYS A 6 -1.56 23.19 14.87
N PRO A 7 -1.16 22.22 14.03
CA PRO A 7 -1.75 20.89 14.04
C PRO A 7 -1.49 20.20 15.39
N GLN A 8 -2.54 19.64 16.00
CA GLN A 8 -2.41 18.80 17.19
C GLN A 8 -1.97 17.40 16.76
N LEU A 9 -0.70 17.08 17.01
CA LEU A 9 -0.17 15.73 16.80
C LEU A 9 -0.82 14.79 17.83
N ARG A 10 -1.60 13.82 17.35
CA ARG A 10 -2.15 12.75 18.19
C ARG A 10 -1.25 11.53 18.08
N ALA A 11 -0.84 10.96 19.22
CA ALA A 11 -0.13 9.69 19.25
C ALA A 11 -1.06 8.57 18.74
N ILE A 12 -0.49 7.61 18.01
CA ILE A 12 -1.22 6.41 17.58
C ILE A 12 -1.35 5.49 18.78
N GLU A 13 -2.59 5.15 19.14
CA GLU A 13 -2.86 4.17 20.19
C GLU A 13 -2.29 2.81 19.78
N GLY A 14 -1.46 2.21 20.64
CA GLY A 14 -0.77 0.95 20.32
C GLY A 14 0.38 1.09 19.31
N GLY A 15 0.91 2.32 19.13
CA GLY A 15 2.08 2.59 18.29
C GLY A 15 3.31 1.79 18.71
N LEU A 16 3.95 1.16 17.73
CA LEU A 16 5.18 0.39 17.91
C LEU A 16 6.40 1.31 17.77
N SER A 17 7.38 1.17 18.67
CA SER A 17 8.66 1.91 18.64
C SER A 17 9.86 1.05 18.26
N LYS A 18 9.66 -0.26 18.10
CA LYS A 18 10.69 -1.23 17.70
C LYS A 18 10.10 -2.21 16.69
N ILE A 19 10.94 -2.66 15.77
CA ILE A 19 10.55 -3.65 14.77
C ILE A 19 10.22 -4.97 15.50
N PRO A 20 8.97 -5.46 15.40
CA PRO A 20 8.62 -6.76 15.98
C PRO A 20 9.28 -7.91 15.22
N PRO A 21 9.53 -9.06 15.87
CA PRO A 21 10.09 -10.22 15.20
C PRO A 21 9.20 -10.65 14.04
N ALA A 22 9.80 -10.88 12.87
CA ALA A 22 9.05 -11.31 11.70
C ALA A 22 8.52 -12.75 11.89
N PRO A 23 7.29 -13.04 11.45
CA PRO A 23 6.69 -14.37 11.56
C PRO A 23 7.61 -15.50 11.07
N ALA A 24 7.55 -16.65 11.73
CA ALA A 24 8.46 -17.78 11.47
C ALA A 24 8.34 -18.33 10.04
N GLY A 25 7.14 -18.31 9.45
CA GLY A 25 6.87 -18.81 8.10
C GLY A 25 7.39 -17.93 6.96
N LEU A 26 7.87 -16.71 7.23
CA LEU A 26 8.38 -15.82 6.18
C LEU A 26 9.73 -16.32 5.65
N ASN A 27 9.78 -16.49 4.32
CA ASN A 27 11.02 -16.74 3.59
C ASN A 27 12.01 -15.56 3.73
N PRO A 28 13.31 -15.73 3.41
CA PRO A 28 14.31 -14.68 3.60
C PRO A 28 13.98 -13.35 2.93
N THR A 29 13.47 -13.37 1.70
CA THR A 29 13.08 -12.16 0.96
C THR A 29 11.91 -11.43 1.64
N ALA A 30 10.90 -12.17 2.09
CA ALA A 30 9.76 -11.59 2.81
C ALA A 30 10.20 -11.06 4.18
N ARG A 31 11.11 -11.75 4.88
CA ARG A 31 11.66 -11.29 6.16
C ARG A 31 12.44 -9.99 6.03
N ALA A 32 13.26 -9.86 4.98
CA ALA A 32 13.94 -8.60 4.69
C ALA A 32 12.92 -7.47 4.47
N GLU A 33 11.84 -7.77 3.76
CA GLU A 33 10.83 -6.76 3.47
C GLU A 33 9.95 -6.37 4.66
N TRP A 34 9.67 -7.33 5.54
CA TRP A 34 9.07 -7.06 6.84
C TRP A 34 9.90 -6.05 7.63
N ASN A 35 11.21 -6.29 7.76
CA ASN A 35 12.10 -5.42 8.51
C ASN A 35 12.15 -4.02 7.90
N ARG A 36 12.26 -3.91 6.56
CA ARG A 36 12.27 -2.63 5.85
C ARG A 36 10.98 -1.84 6.09
N THR A 37 9.83 -2.49 5.89
CA THR A 37 8.51 -1.85 5.96
C THR A 37 8.16 -1.43 7.39
N CYS A 38 8.40 -2.31 8.37
CA CYS A 38 8.22 -1.99 9.78
C CYS A 38 9.11 -0.83 10.21
N GLY A 39 10.39 -0.82 9.81
CA GLY A 39 11.31 0.28 10.10
C GLY A 39 10.81 1.61 9.55
N GLU A 40 10.46 1.65 8.26
CA GLU A 40 9.95 2.87 7.60
C GLU A 40 8.67 3.42 8.27
N LEU A 41 7.76 2.53 8.70
CA LEU A 41 6.53 2.94 9.37
C LEU A 41 6.78 3.39 10.83
N ILE A 42 7.75 2.80 11.53
CA ILE A 42 8.14 3.23 12.88
C ILE A 42 8.81 4.60 12.85
N ASP A 43 9.71 4.85 11.89
CA ASP A 43 10.40 6.14 11.73
C ASP A 43 9.39 7.29 11.54
N ARG A 44 8.22 6.98 11.00
CA ARG A 44 7.11 7.93 10.78
C ARG A 44 6.06 7.93 11.89
N SER A 45 6.27 7.17 12.96
CA SER A 45 5.28 6.95 14.03
C SER A 45 3.92 6.51 13.49
N ALA A 46 3.92 5.67 12.44
CA ALA A 46 2.75 5.27 11.67
C ALA A 46 2.36 3.79 11.84
N LEU A 47 3.12 3.02 12.63
CA LEU A 47 2.92 1.59 12.80
C LEU A 47 2.17 1.27 14.10
N ALA A 48 1.02 0.61 14.00
CA ALA A 48 0.32 -0.01 15.12
C ALA A 48 0.39 -1.55 15.05
N LYS A 49 0.14 -2.21 16.19
CA LYS A 49 0.08 -3.68 16.24
C LYS A 49 -0.98 -4.28 15.31
N SER A 50 -2.07 -3.55 15.06
CA SER A 50 -3.15 -3.95 14.15
C SER A 50 -2.70 -4.07 12.68
N ASP A 51 -1.60 -3.41 12.31
CA ASP A 51 -1.13 -3.36 10.92
C ASP A 51 -0.24 -4.56 10.57
N LEU A 52 0.25 -5.29 11.58
CA LEU A 52 1.21 -6.38 11.40
C LEU A 52 0.74 -7.49 10.45
N PRO A 53 -0.53 -7.96 10.49
CA PRO A 53 -1.01 -8.95 9.52
C PRO A 53 -0.97 -8.42 8.06
N THR A 54 -1.28 -7.14 7.85
CA THR A 54 -1.22 -6.52 6.52
C THR A 54 0.22 -6.40 6.03
N ILE A 55 1.18 -6.11 6.92
CA ILE A 55 2.61 -6.09 6.58
C ILE A 55 3.11 -7.49 6.23
N GLU A 56 2.64 -8.53 6.93
CA GLU A 56 2.99 -9.92 6.60
C GLU A 56 2.54 -10.29 5.18
N MET A 57 1.30 -9.94 4.84
CA MET A 57 0.74 -10.16 3.50
C MET A 57 1.49 -9.37 2.44
N TYR A 58 1.85 -8.10 2.72
CA TYR A 58 2.65 -7.27 1.83
C TYR A 58 4.04 -7.88 1.58
N ALA A 59 4.76 -8.22 2.65
CA ALA A 59 6.09 -8.80 2.58
C ALA A 59 6.10 -10.12 1.79
N THR A 60 5.09 -10.96 2.00
CA THR A 60 4.89 -12.20 1.26
C THR A 60 4.63 -11.93 -0.23
N CYS A 61 3.74 -10.99 -0.54
CA CYS A 61 3.47 -10.55 -1.91
C CYS A 61 4.75 -10.05 -2.60
N ARG A 62 5.52 -9.18 -1.93
CA ARG A 62 6.74 -8.59 -2.47
C ARG A 62 7.79 -9.66 -2.75
N ALA A 63 7.94 -10.65 -1.87
CA ALA A 63 8.81 -11.79 -2.12
C ALA A 63 8.40 -12.59 -3.36
N MET A 64 7.10 -12.74 -3.61
CA MET A 64 6.61 -13.38 -4.83
C MET A 64 6.87 -12.54 -6.09
N VAL A 65 6.74 -11.21 -6.01
CA VAL A 65 7.17 -10.32 -7.12
C VAL A 65 8.64 -10.55 -7.45
N VAL A 66 9.52 -10.54 -6.44
CA VAL A 66 10.96 -10.78 -6.62
C VAL A 66 11.22 -12.17 -7.22
N LYS A 67 10.46 -13.19 -6.82
CA LYS A 67 10.57 -14.55 -7.35
C LYS A 67 10.13 -14.67 -8.81
N PHE A 68 9.00 -14.08 -9.18
CA PHE A 68 8.41 -14.22 -10.52
C PHE A 68 8.99 -13.25 -11.55
N ARG A 69 9.53 -12.11 -11.12
CA ARG A 69 10.11 -11.12 -12.02
C ARG A 69 11.15 -11.68 -12.99
N PRO A 70 12.22 -12.37 -12.52
CA PRO A 70 13.22 -12.93 -13.44
C PRO A 70 12.68 -14.05 -14.34
N LEU A 71 11.58 -14.73 -13.94
CA LEU A 71 10.92 -15.72 -14.80
C LEU A 71 10.14 -15.05 -15.92
N ALA A 72 9.46 -13.95 -15.63
CA ALA A 72 8.74 -13.15 -16.62
C ALA A 72 9.72 -12.42 -17.56
N ASP A 73 10.82 -11.89 -17.06
CA ASP A 73 11.82 -11.17 -17.88
C ASP A 73 12.48 -12.10 -18.93
N LYS A 74 12.56 -13.41 -18.67
CA LYS A 74 13.12 -14.41 -19.59
C LYS A 74 12.09 -15.02 -20.55
N ALA A 75 10.81 -14.73 -20.36
CA ALA A 75 9.72 -15.35 -21.10
C ALA A 75 8.98 -14.32 -21.95
N GLU A 76 8.55 -14.73 -23.14
CA GLU A 76 7.64 -13.91 -23.94
C GLU A 76 6.31 -13.69 -23.19
N PRO A 77 5.69 -12.49 -23.31
CA PRO A 77 4.45 -12.17 -22.60
C PRO A 77 3.26 -13.02 -23.07
N PHE A 78 3.34 -13.55 -24.30
CA PHE A 78 2.32 -14.36 -24.91
C PHE A 78 2.89 -15.69 -25.43
N LEU A 79 2.10 -16.74 -25.30
CA LEU A 79 2.30 -18.04 -25.89
C LEU A 79 1.38 -18.18 -27.09
N VAL A 80 1.92 -18.55 -28.23
CA VAL A 80 1.16 -18.84 -29.45
C VAL A 80 1.08 -20.36 -29.62
N ASN A 81 -0.13 -20.89 -29.75
CA ASN A 81 -0.31 -22.28 -30.10
C ASN A 81 -0.08 -22.46 -31.60
N GLU A 82 0.97 -23.18 -31.97
CA GLU A 82 1.36 -23.37 -33.37
C GLU A 82 0.30 -24.11 -34.21
N LYS A 83 -0.51 -24.96 -33.59
CA LYS A 83 -1.53 -25.78 -34.28
C LYS A 83 -2.85 -25.05 -34.48
N THR A 84 -3.26 -24.22 -33.51
CA THR A 84 -4.56 -23.54 -33.52
C THR A 84 -4.48 -22.04 -33.74
N GLY A 85 -3.28 -21.46 -33.72
CA GLY A 85 -3.06 -20.01 -33.74
C GLY A 85 -3.50 -19.28 -32.47
N ALA A 86 -3.98 -19.99 -31.45
CA ALA A 86 -4.52 -19.39 -30.24
C ALA A 86 -3.41 -18.70 -29.42
N ILE A 87 -3.66 -17.46 -29.01
CA ILE A 87 -2.74 -16.65 -28.19
C ILE A 87 -3.20 -16.68 -26.73
N LYS A 88 -2.30 -17.06 -25.81
CA LYS A 88 -2.55 -17.05 -24.36
C LYS A 88 -1.46 -16.26 -23.64
N LYS A 89 -1.79 -15.61 -22.54
CA LYS A 89 -0.77 -14.95 -21.70
C LYS A 89 0.13 -15.99 -21.04
N HIS A 90 1.43 -15.70 -20.97
CA HIS A 90 2.37 -16.58 -20.31
C HIS A 90 2.12 -16.62 -18.79
N PRO A 91 2.08 -17.80 -18.14
CA PRO A 91 1.76 -17.93 -16.71
C PRO A 91 2.63 -17.10 -15.77
N ALA A 92 3.93 -16.95 -16.06
CA ALA A 92 4.82 -16.10 -15.27
C ALA A 92 4.39 -14.61 -15.30
N HIS A 93 3.95 -14.11 -16.46
CA HIS A 93 3.44 -12.76 -16.62
C HIS A 93 2.09 -12.58 -15.92
N ILE A 94 1.23 -13.61 -15.95
CA ILE A 94 -0.03 -13.62 -15.20
C ILE A 94 0.24 -13.54 -13.69
N ALA A 95 1.08 -14.44 -13.17
CA ALA A 95 1.43 -14.48 -11.74
C ALA A 95 2.07 -13.17 -11.28
N LEU A 96 3.03 -12.65 -12.03
CA LEU A 96 3.69 -11.38 -11.72
C LEU A 96 2.68 -10.23 -11.67
N THR A 97 1.78 -10.13 -12.66
CA THR A 97 0.73 -9.07 -12.68
C THR A 97 -0.19 -9.16 -11.47
N ASN A 98 -0.57 -10.38 -11.07
CA ASN A 98 -1.42 -10.60 -9.89
C ASN A 98 -0.73 -10.12 -8.60
N TYR A 99 0.54 -10.50 -8.40
CA TYR A 99 1.29 -10.05 -7.22
C TYR A 99 1.57 -8.55 -7.26
N LEU A 100 1.93 -7.96 -8.40
CA LEU A 100 2.09 -6.50 -8.49
C LEU A 100 0.81 -5.76 -8.10
N THR A 101 -0.36 -6.27 -8.52
CA THR A 101 -1.66 -5.70 -8.16
C THR A 101 -1.97 -5.82 -6.67
N LEU A 102 -1.72 -6.99 -6.07
CA LEU A 102 -1.90 -7.20 -4.62
C LEU A 102 -0.96 -6.32 -3.81
N CYS A 103 0.29 -6.21 -4.23
CA CYS A 103 1.29 -5.40 -3.55
C CYS A 103 0.87 -3.92 -3.57
N LEU A 104 0.40 -3.39 -4.71
CA LEU A 104 -0.11 -2.02 -4.79
C LEU A 104 -1.30 -1.76 -3.85
N ARG A 105 -2.19 -2.74 -3.68
CA ARG A 105 -3.32 -2.64 -2.73
C ARG A 105 -2.80 -2.53 -1.30
N TYR A 106 -1.91 -3.42 -0.87
CA TYR A 106 -1.33 -3.37 0.48
C TYR A 106 -0.48 -2.11 0.70
N GLU A 107 0.28 -1.65 -0.30
CA GLU A 107 1.03 -0.40 -0.23
C GLU A 107 0.11 0.81 -0.05
N SER A 108 -1.09 0.77 -0.63
CA SER A 108 -2.09 1.82 -0.48
C SER A 108 -2.70 1.82 0.93
N GLU A 109 -3.01 0.65 1.48
CA GLU A 109 -3.52 0.53 2.86
C GLU A 109 -2.49 0.96 3.90
N LEU A 110 -1.22 0.57 3.72
CA LEU A 110 -0.11 0.90 4.62
C LEU A 110 0.41 2.34 4.45
N GLY A 111 -0.08 3.10 3.46
CA GLY A 111 0.40 4.46 3.21
C GLY A 111 1.83 4.52 2.65
N LEU A 112 2.29 3.48 1.96
CA LEU A 112 3.62 3.41 1.35
C LEU A 112 3.69 4.12 0.00
N THR A 113 2.55 4.37 -0.65
CA THR A 113 2.49 5.17 -1.89
C THR A 113 2.35 6.67 -1.61
N PRO A 114 2.88 7.56 -2.47
CA PRO A 114 2.69 9.02 -2.32
C PRO A 114 1.21 9.43 -2.23
N ALA A 115 0.36 8.84 -3.07
CA ALA A 115 -1.07 9.12 -3.09
C ALA A 115 -1.78 8.70 -1.80
N ALA A 116 -1.45 7.52 -1.25
CA ALA A 116 -2.04 7.05 0.00
C ALA A 116 -1.63 7.90 1.21
N ARG A 117 -0.41 8.44 1.22
CA ARG A 117 0.04 9.36 2.28
C ARG A 117 -0.77 10.65 2.31
N ASN A 118 -1.04 11.24 1.15
CA ASN A 118 -1.76 12.52 1.07
C ASN A 118 -3.24 12.40 1.47
N ARG A 119 -3.85 11.21 1.39
CA ARG A 119 -5.26 10.99 1.76
C ARG A 119 -5.54 11.22 3.25
N LYS A 120 -4.59 10.91 4.15
CA LYS A 120 -4.78 11.12 5.60
C LYS A 120 -4.69 12.60 6.02
N GLY A 121 -4.21 13.49 5.15
CA GLY A 121 -4.05 14.92 5.43
C GLY A 121 -5.34 15.75 5.27
N PHE A 122 -6.33 15.26 4.52
CA PHE A 122 -7.64 15.89 4.38
C PHE A 122 -8.61 15.32 5.42
N ARG A 123 -8.51 15.78 6.66
CA ARG A 123 -9.66 15.76 7.57
C ARG A 123 -10.26 17.14 7.51
N ASP A 124 -11.46 17.24 6.93
CA ASP A 124 -12.21 18.48 6.90
C ASP A 124 -12.36 19.00 8.34
N ASN A 125 -11.72 20.12 8.62
CA ASN A 125 -11.67 20.69 9.95
C ASN A 125 -12.92 21.56 10.09
N GLY A 126 -14.08 20.91 10.20
CA GLY A 126 -15.38 21.50 10.54
C GLY A 126 -15.58 22.94 10.08
N GLY A 127 -15.81 23.14 8.77
CA GLY A 127 -16.44 24.37 8.30
C GLY A 127 -17.89 24.37 8.77
N ASN A 128 -18.20 25.24 9.74
CA ASN A 128 -19.57 25.56 10.11
C ASN A 128 -20.36 25.92 8.85
N ALA A 129 -21.27 25.04 8.41
CA ALA A 129 -22.17 25.32 7.30
C ALA A 129 -23.33 26.20 7.80
N ASP A 130 -23.01 27.44 8.15
CA ASP A 130 -23.97 28.52 8.31
C ASP A 130 -23.46 29.71 7.49
N ALA A 131 -23.80 29.69 6.20
CA ALA A 131 -23.80 30.85 5.32
C ALA A 131 -24.66 30.53 4.10
N SER A 132 -25.96 30.73 4.28
CA SER A 132 -26.88 31.34 3.32
C SER A 132 -26.80 30.88 1.87
N ALA A 133 -27.81 30.10 1.44
CA ALA A 133 -28.19 30.07 0.02
C ALA A 133 -28.35 31.52 -0.49
N PRO A 134 -27.86 31.86 -1.69
CA PRO A 134 -28.09 33.19 -2.25
C PRO A 134 -29.60 33.41 -2.39
N PRO A 135 -30.16 34.49 -1.84
CA PRO A 135 -31.58 34.79 -2.05
C PRO A 135 -31.78 35.19 -3.51
N GLY A 136 -32.67 34.51 -4.22
CA GLY A 136 -33.11 34.92 -5.56
C GLY A 136 -33.18 33.84 -6.64
N LEU A 137 -33.46 32.58 -6.31
CA LEU A 137 -33.97 31.61 -7.29
C LEU A 137 -35.36 31.17 -6.86
N ASP A 138 -36.35 32.00 -7.19
CA ASP A 138 -37.74 31.56 -7.29
C ASP A 138 -37.84 30.57 -8.46
N LEU A 139 -38.46 29.42 -8.20
CA LEU A 139 -38.87 28.44 -9.21
C LEU A 139 -40.05 28.98 -10.03
#